data_AF-A0A7Y0SBK3-F1
#
_entry.id   AF-A0A7Y0SBK3-F1
#
_cell.length_a   1.000
_cell.length_b   1.000
_cell.length_c   1.000
_cell.angle_alpha   90.00
_cell.angle_beta   90.00
_cell.angle_gamma   90.00
#
_symmetry.space_group_name_H-M   'P 1'
#
loop_
_entity.id
_entity.type
_entity.pdbx_description
1 polymer ?
#
loop_
_entity_poly.entity_id
_entity_poly.type
_entity_poly.pdbx_seq_one_letter_code
_entity_poly.pdbx_strand_id
1 'polypeptide(L)'
;PVQCELPSMSRPLYECILTGVRPVESGIVNNNIVRLSKHDSIFSLAKAQGKVTAAAAYHWVSELYNRAPFEPVRDRFTHDETLNIQHGCFYHWDHYPDEALF
;
A
#
# COMPACT_ATOMS: atom_id res chain seq x y z
N PRO A 1 -16.24 2.18 -20.98
CA PRO A 1 -16.16 2.69 -19.59
C PRO A 1 -15.36 1.74 -18.69
N VAL A 2 -14.43 2.27 -17.89
CA VAL A 2 -13.72 1.50 -16.86
C VAL A 2 -14.61 1.44 -15.62
N GLN A 3 -14.80 0.25 -15.05
CA GLN A 3 -15.61 0.03 -13.85
C GLN A 3 -14.69 -0.17 -12.64
N CYS A 4 -15.16 0.22 -11.46
CA CYS A 4 -14.46 -0.01 -10.19
C CYS A 4 -15.39 -0.69 -9.18
N GLU A 5 -14.79 -1.33 -8.18
CA GLU A 5 -15.53 -1.92 -7.05
C GLU A 5 -16.11 -0.82 -6.14
N LEU A 6 -17.05 -1.23 -5.29
CA LEU A 6 -17.63 -0.36 -4.27
C LEU A 6 -17.06 -0.70 -2.88
N PRO A 7 -16.79 0.31 -2.04
CA PRO A 7 -16.93 1.75 -2.30
C PRO A 7 -15.79 2.30 -3.17
N SER A 8 -16.10 3.29 -4.00
CA SER A 8 -15.15 3.98 -4.87
C SER A 8 -14.26 4.97 -4.11
N MET A 9 -13.49 4.46 -3.15
CA MET A 9 -12.55 5.19 -2.30
C MET A 9 -11.13 4.66 -2.49
N SER A 10 -10.13 5.53 -2.35
CA SER A 10 -8.76 5.18 -2.73
C SER A 10 -8.19 4.00 -1.95
N ARG A 11 -8.22 3.99 -0.60
CA ARG A 11 -7.62 2.89 0.19
C ARG A 11 -8.32 1.54 -0.08
N PRO A 12 -9.66 1.44 -0.08
CA PRO A 12 -10.36 0.23 -0.51
C PRO A 12 -9.98 -0.26 -1.91
N LEU A 13 -9.87 0.66 -2.88
CA LEU A 13 -9.54 0.30 -4.25
C LEU A 13 -8.07 -0.07 -4.45
N TYR A 14 -7.13 0.49 -3.67
CA TYR A 14 -5.74 0.05 -3.66
C TYR A 14 -5.59 -1.38 -3.15
N GLU A 15 -6.26 -1.72 -2.05
CA GLU A 15 -6.34 -3.10 -1.55
C GLU A 15 -6.90 -4.02 -2.64
N CYS A 16 -8.01 -3.63 -3.27
CA CYS A 16 -8.68 -4.43 -4.29
C CYS A 16 -7.79 -4.68 -5.51
N ILE A 17 -7.13 -3.66 -6.04
CA ILE A 17 -6.31 -3.79 -7.25
C ILE A 17 -5.05 -4.62 -6.98
N LEU A 18 -4.44 -4.48 -5.80
CA LEU A 18 -3.15 -5.09 -5.49
C LEU A 18 -3.27 -6.51 -4.92
N THR A 19 -4.46 -6.92 -4.46
CA THR A 19 -4.74 -8.27 -3.94
C THR A 19 -5.73 -9.06 -4.79
N GLY A 20 -6.53 -8.39 -5.62
CA GLY A 20 -7.65 -9.00 -6.35
C GLY A 20 -8.88 -9.30 -5.49
N VAL A 21 -8.91 -8.87 -4.22
CA VAL A 21 -9.99 -9.16 -3.25
C VAL A 21 -10.93 -7.95 -3.13
N ARG A 22 -12.25 -8.18 -3.21
CA ARG A 22 -13.24 -7.08 -3.16
C ARG A 22 -13.20 -6.36 -1.80
N PRO A 23 -13.52 -5.05 -1.72
CA PRO A 23 -13.47 -4.30 -0.45
C PRO A 23 -14.27 -4.92 0.70
N VAL A 24 -15.44 -5.48 0.40
CA VAL A 24 -16.30 -6.14 1.40
C VAL A 24 -15.67 -7.44 1.94
N GLU A 25 -14.88 -8.14 1.12
CA GLU A 25 -14.20 -9.39 1.49
C GLU A 25 -12.88 -9.09 2.21
N SER A 26 -12.12 -8.09 1.73
CA SER A 26 -10.86 -7.69 2.35
C SER A 26 -11.06 -7.01 3.71
N GLY A 27 -12.23 -6.41 3.91
CA GLY A 27 -12.58 -5.63 5.08
C GLY A 27 -11.88 -4.27 5.13
N ILE A 28 -11.24 -3.81 4.04
CA ILE A 28 -10.78 -2.43 3.86
C ILE A 28 -11.89 -1.67 3.13
N VAL A 29 -12.88 -1.19 3.88
CA VAL A 29 -14.12 -0.59 3.33
C VAL A 29 -14.18 0.94 3.44
N ASN A 30 -13.16 1.58 4.02
CA ASN A 30 -13.01 3.04 4.05
C ASN A 30 -11.53 3.42 4.25
N ASN A 31 -11.21 4.71 4.08
CA ASN A 31 -9.83 5.20 4.15
C ASN A 31 -9.22 5.19 5.57
N ASN A 32 -10.04 5.12 6.61
CA ASN A 32 -9.61 5.24 8.00
C ASN A 32 -9.19 3.90 8.63
N ILE A 33 -9.28 2.78 7.90
CA ILE A 33 -8.91 1.46 8.41
C ILE A 33 -7.39 1.29 8.34
N VAL A 34 -6.71 1.57 9.45
CA VAL A 34 -5.24 1.45 9.57
C VAL A 34 -4.85 0.05 10.06
N ARG A 35 -4.43 -0.82 9.13
CA ARG A 35 -3.83 -2.13 9.41
C ARG A 35 -3.15 -2.71 8.15
N LEU A 36 -2.35 -3.76 8.36
CA LEU A 36 -1.87 -4.64 7.29
C LEU A 36 -3.04 -5.34 6.59
N SER A 37 -2.87 -5.58 5.29
CA SER A 37 -3.69 -6.51 4.51
C SER A 37 -3.62 -7.90 5.12
N LYS A 38 -4.71 -8.67 4.96
CA LYS A 38 -4.79 -10.09 5.34
C LYS A 38 -4.67 -11.01 4.13
N HIS A 39 -4.42 -10.45 2.95
CA HIS A 39 -4.40 -11.15 1.68
C HIS A 39 -3.03 -11.01 1.03
N ASP A 40 -2.71 -11.94 0.14
CA ASP A 40 -1.52 -11.83 -0.67
C ASP A 40 -1.67 -10.67 -1.66
N SER A 41 -0.67 -9.80 -1.66
CA SER A 41 -0.57 -8.70 -2.63
C SER A 41 0.43 -9.05 -3.72
N ILE A 42 0.44 -8.28 -4.81
CA ILE A 42 1.48 -8.41 -5.84
C ILE A 42 2.90 -8.32 -5.25
N PHE A 43 3.07 -7.57 -4.15
CA PHE A 43 4.35 -7.42 -3.48
C PHE A 43 4.75 -8.67 -2.69
N SER A 44 3.83 -9.27 -1.92
CA SER A 44 4.12 -10.53 -1.20
C SER A 44 4.40 -11.67 -2.18
N LEU A 45 3.62 -11.76 -3.26
CA LEU A 45 3.80 -12.77 -4.31
C LEU A 45 5.13 -12.61 -5.06
N ALA A 46 5.52 -11.38 -5.42
CA ALA A 46 6.78 -11.10 -6.09
C ALA A 46 7.98 -11.46 -5.19
N LYS A 47 7.93 -11.06 -3.92
CA LYS A 47 8.98 -11.38 -2.95
C LYS A 47 9.10 -12.88 -2.70
N ALA A 48 7.97 -13.59 -2.58
CA ALA A 48 7.97 -15.05 -2.41
C ALA A 48 8.65 -15.78 -3.58
N GLN A 49 8.71 -15.15 -4.76
CA GLN A 49 9.42 -15.63 -5.94
C GLN A 49 10.86 -15.09 -6.06
N GLY A 50 11.41 -14.50 -4.99
CA GLY A 50 12.75 -13.95 -4.96
C GLY A 50 12.94 -12.70 -5.84
N LYS A 51 11.85 -11.99 -6.17
CA LYS A 51 11.93 -10.74 -6.94
C LYS A 51 12.13 -9.55 -6.00
N VAL A 52 12.76 -8.52 -6.55
CA VAL A 52 12.91 -7.23 -5.88
C VAL A 52 11.66 -6.39 -6.10
N THR A 53 11.12 -5.80 -5.03
CA THR A 53 9.94 -4.95 -5.07
C THR A 53 10.25 -3.51 -4.67
N ALA A 54 9.57 -2.57 -5.32
CA ALA A 54 9.65 -1.17 -4.98
C ALA A 54 8.30 -0.46 -5.12
N ALA A 55 8.08 0.61 -4.35
CA ALA A 55 6.91 1.47 -4.50
C ALA A 55 7.26 2.94 -4.22
N ALA A 56 6.78 3.81 -5.09
CA ALA A 56 6.69 5.25 -4.86
C ALA A 56 5.19 5.58 -4.78
N ALA A 57 4.67 5.77 -3.57
CA ALA A 57 3.21 5.75 -3.34
C ALA A 57 2.79 6.53 -2.10
N TYR A 58 1.48 6.73 -1.92
CA TYR A 58 0.97 7.29 -0.67
C TYR A 58 1.17 6.30 0.49
N HIS A 59 1.40 6.81 1.69
CA HIS A 59 1.74 6.02 2.89
C HIS A 59 0.80 4.86 3.21
N TRP A 60 -0.48 4.93 2.81
CA TRP A 60 -1.43 3.82 2.96
C TRP A 60 -0.95 2.51 2.31
N VAL A 61 -0.16 2.58 1.23
CA VAL A 61 0.42 1.40 0.60
C VAL A 61 1.42 0.72 1.54
N SER A 62 2.23 1.49 2.27
CA SER A 62 3.10 0.95 3.33
C SER A 62 2.28 0.35 4.48
N GLU A 63 1.20 1.02 4.89
CA GLU A 63 0.31 0.50 5.93
C GLU A 63 -0.38 -0.81 5.55
N LEU A 64 -0.70 -0.98 4.27
CA LEU A 64 -1.32 -2.22 3.78
C LEU A 64 -0.30 -3.36 3.66
N TYR A 65 0.94 -3.10 3.21
CA TYR A 65 1.84 -4.19 2.79
C TYR A 65 3.15 -4.32 3.56
N ASN A 66 3.56 -3.31 4.34
CA ASN A 66 4.80 -3.31 5.11
C ASN A 66 4.55 -3.24 6.61
N ARG A 67 3.94 -2.15 7.09
CA ARG A 67 3.77 -1.89 8.53
C ARG A 67 2.68 -0.86 8.80
N ALA A 68 1.83 -1.13 9.78
CA ALA A 68 0.83 -0.19 10.28
C ALA A 68 0.93 -0.08 11.82
N PRO A 69 0.81 1.12 12.41
CA PRO A 69 0.63 2.41 11.73
C PRO A 69 1.92 2.89 11.03
N PHE A 70 1.75 3.74 10.01
CA PHE A 70 2.87 4.40 9.33
C PHE A 70 3.50 5.47 10.23
N GLU A 71 4.83 5.46 10.32
CA GLU A 71 5.63 6.48 11.00
C GLU A 71 6.57 7.15 9.99
N PRO A 72 6.38 8.45 9.65
CA PRO A 72 7.16 9.11 8.59
C PRO A 72 8.68 9.02 8.77
N VAL A 73 9.18 9.16 10.00
CA VAL A 73 10.62 9.13 10.30
C VAL A 73 11.23 7.77 9.96
N ARG A 74 10.49 6.69 10.19
CA ARG A 74 10.95 5.31 10.00
C ARG A 74 10.65 4.79 8.59
N ASP A 75 9.44 5.04 8.11
CA ASP A 75 8.86 4.28 7.01
C ASP A 75 8.96 5.04 5.67
N ARG A 76 9.09 6.38 5.66
CA ARG A 76 9.05 7.20 4.44
C ARG A 76 10.03 6.70 3.37
N PHE A 77 11.26 6.43 3.77
CA PHE A 77 12.27 5.81 2.90
C PHE A 77 12.57 4.42 3.44
N THR A 78 12.06 3.41 2.75
CA THR A 78 12.25 2.02 3.12
C THR A 78 13.37 1.42 2.26
N HIS A 79 14.36 0.81 2.90
CA HIS A 79 15.34 -0.07 2.27
C HIS A 79 15.56 -1.27 3.20
N ASP A 80 14.62 -2.23 3.14
CA ASP A 80 14.59 -3.40 4.02
C ASP A 80 14.10 -4.62 3.22
N GLU A 81 15.03 -5.50 2.87
CA GLU A 81 14.74 -6.70 2.07
C GLU A 81 13.81 -7.70 2.79
N THR A 82 13.60 -7.54 4.10
CA THR A 82 12.70 -8.38 4.90
C THR A 82 11.23 -7.96 4.80
N LEU A 83 10.91 -6.80 4.21
CA LEU A 83 9.54 -6.32 3.99
C LEU A 83 8.99 -6.75 2.63
N ASN A 84 7.67 -6.60 2.40
CA ASN A 84 7.05 -6.96 1.11
C ASN A 84 7.37 -5.93 0.03
N ILE A 85 7.38 -4.65 0.37
CA ILE A 85 7.93 -3.56 -0.44
C ILE A 85 9.31 -3.25 0.12
N GLN A 86 10.34 -3.75 -0.57
CA GLN A 86 11.72 -3.71 -0.07
C GLN A 86 12.36 -2.34 -0.25
N HIS A 87 11.98 -1.63 -1.32
CA HIS A 87 12.45 -0.28 -1.60
C HIS A 87 11.27 0.69 -1.74
N GLY A 88 11.03 1.51 -0.73
CA GLY A 88 9.84 2.38 -0.64
C GLY A 88 10.18 3.86 -0.57
N CYS A 89 9.41 4.69 -1.28
CA CYS A 89 9.32 6.13 -1.07
C CYS A 89 7.85 6.50 -0.86
N PHE A 90 7.48 6.84 0.37
CA PHE A 90 6.08 7.04 0.75
C PHE A 90 5.77 8.50 1.10
N TYR A 91 4.98 9.16 0.27
CA TYR A 91 4.46 10.49 0.59
C TYR A 91 3.26 10.38 1.54
N HIS A 92 3.14 11.33 2.46
CA HIS A 92 2.13 11.31 3.53
C HIS A 92 1.49 12.69 3.78
N TRP A 93 1.88 13.71 3.01
CA TRP A 93 1.28 15.03 3.09
C TRP A 93 0.24 15.19 1.99
N ASP A 94 -0.97 15.57 2.39
CA ASP A 94 -2.09 15.77 1.46
C ASP A 94 -2.00 17.09 0.69
N HIS A 95 -1.24 18.05 1.22
CA HIS A 95 -1.21 19.40 0.65
C HIS A 95 -0.16 19.59 -0.44
N TYR A 96 0.90 18.77 -0.48
CA TYR A 96 2.00 18.87 -1.46
C TYR A 96 2.72 17.51 -1.63
N PRO A 97 2.24 16.63 -2.52
CA PRO A 97 2.80 15.29 -2.71
C PRO A 97 4.09 15.28 -3.55
N ASP A 98 4.29 16.23 -4.46
CA ASP A 98 5.38 16.18 -5.44
C ASP A 98 6.75 16.44 -4.81
N GLU A 99 6.88 17.34 -3.83
CA GLU A 99 8.16 17.57 -3.11
C GLU A 99 8.63 16.36 -2.29
N ALA A 100 7.74 15.39 -2.03
CA ALA A 100 8.10 14.21 -1.26
C ALA A 100 8.76 13.11 -2.12
N LEU A 101 8.64 13.20 -3.45
CA LEU A 101 9.01 12.17 -4.42
C LEU A 101 10.24 12.51 -5.29
N PHE A 102 10.71 13.77 -5.27
CA PHE A 102 11.87 14.25 -6.02
C PHE A 102 13.03 14.68 -5.12
#